data_AF-A0A945UU67-F1
#
_entry.id   AF-A0A945UU67-F1
#
_cell.length_a   1.000
_cell.length_b   1.000
_cell.length_c   1.000
_cell.angle_alpha   90.00
_cell.angle_beta   90.00
_cell.angle_gamma   90.00
#
_symmetry.space_group_name_H-M   'P 1'
#
loop_
_entity.id
_entity.type
_entity.pdbx_description
1 polymer ?
#
loop_
_entity_poly.entity_id
_entity_poly.type
_entity_poly.pdbx_seq_one_letter_code
_entity_poly.pdbx_strand_id
1 'polypeptide(L)'
;MKIPLLGLLACTQILAAEPREYGFAHHDLISFGDNGQLKMLYDRRQRPNSVFIRDRAVIVFNAGGDPDGGAKSPTQPMLVSYDPATRSMGTPFVLGGGSSDHHDCPIIWADQREHLHVLYGSHNSSGYRIISDLPGDPGDNLSAWQAAPPLSPSNSYPTVFQLSGQRQMIYYRTEGHTSSWGYKISEDGRFKDDPEPVIVTDLDRIDHFQWSSYQTKQLGPEGRYLHVAFTAYDDNKVRDTDRYFNPRYQKAVSNEYKYNLYYLRIDTDTNEAVNFEGQPLTLPLDLDQANALCRIWDTDWRGAGVPPDLTFDANGDPAFLHVLSGETTEQHDYFLYHRVDNAWQADRVTASNHQWNSSHLRYTPDGVWRAYVLTGEVYIDTVWVESSQISDRFERGSEGYSKTGGYMDKHGGGRLEEWTSGDNGKTWSMAADLTPQDPEFAGWRYNNPQPVTLPNGQPVEDLLMFYGWPLGEESPRAKAFLLHAK
;
A
#
# COMPACT_ATOMS: atom_id res chain seq x y z
N MET A 1 -13.39 -43.00 -56.82
CA MET A 1 -13.61 -42.39 -55.49
C MET A 1 -12.24 -42.14 -54.88
N LYS A 2 -11.74 -40.91 -54.95
CA LYS A 2 -10.47 -40.46 -54.34
C LYS A 2 -10.80 -39.21 -53.53
N ILE A 3 -10.55 -39.25 -52.23
CA ILE A 3 -10.69 -38.11 -51.32
C ILE A 3 -9.29 -37.49 -51.18
N PRO A 4 -9.08 -36.18 -51.41
CA PRO A 4 -7.81 -35.55 -51.12
C PRO A 4 -7.77 -35.11 -49.65
N LEU A 5 -6.66 -35.44 -48.98
CA LEU A 5 -6.28 -34.90 -47.68
C LEU A 5 -5.79 -33.46 -47.90
N LEU A 6 -6.52 -32.46 -47.40
CA LEU A 6 -5.99 -31.10 -47.24
C LEU A 6 -5.27 -31.04 -45.88
N GLY A 7 -3.95 -30.89 -45.91
CA GLY A 7 -3.17 -30.50 -44.74
C GLY A 7 -3.18 -28.98 -44.59
N LEU A 8 -3.80 -28.48 -43.52
CA LEU A 8 -3.55 -27.13 -43.01
C LEU A 8 -2.36 -27.21 -42.04
N LEU A 9 -1.19 -26.74 -42.45
CA LEU A 9 -0.16 -26.27 -41.53
C LEU A 9 -0.32 -24.76 -41.44
N ALA A 10 -0.98 -24.28 -40.39
CA ALA A 10 -0.91 -22.88 -40.00
C ALA A 10 0.33 -22.71 -39.11
N CYS A 11 1.43 -22.24 -39.71
CA CYS A 11 2.57 -21.73 -38.97
C CYS A 11 2.18 -20.41 -38.31
N THR A 12 1.88 -20.42 -37.01
CA THR A 12 1.86 -19.22 -36.18
C THR A 12 3.30 -18.77 -35.98
N GLN A 13 3.75 -17.79 -36.77
CA GLN A 13 4.94 -17.02 -36.44
C GLN A 13 4.60 -16.14 -35.23
N ILE A 14 5.06 -16.55 -34.06
CA ILE A 14 5.16 -15.66 -32.91
C ILE A 14 6.29 -14.68 -33.25
N LEU A 15 5.93 -13.47 -33.67
CA LEU A 15 6.87 -12.36 -33.72
C LEU A 15 7.35 -12.13 -32.28
N ALA A 16 8.62 -12.44 -32.02
CA ALA A 16 9.25 -12.02 -30.77
C ALA A 16 9.21 -10.49 -30.76
N ALA A 17 8.47 -9.92 -29.80
CA ALA A 17 8.52 -8.50 -29.52
C ALA A 17 9.97 -8.13 -29.20
N GLU A 18 10.44 -6.97 -29.69
CA GLU A 18 11.75 -6.47 -29.28
C GLU A 18 11.79 -6.33 -27.74
N PRO A 19 12.94 -6.61 -27.10
CA PRO A 19 13.06 -6.48 -25.65
C PRO A 19 12.76 -5.02 -25.25
N ARG A 20 11.63 -4.83 -24.56
CA ARG A 20 11.26 -3.57 -23.96
C ARG A 20 12.08 -3.37 -22.69
N GLU A 21 12.74 -2.22 -22.54
CA GLU A 21 13.29 -1.84 -21.24
C GLU A 21 12.12 -1.48 -20.32
N TYR A 22 11.98 -2.21 -19.22
CA TYR A 22 11.08 -1.84 -18.13
C TYR A 22 11.80 -0.86 -17.19
N GLY A 23 11.05 0.00 -16.49
CA GLY A 23 11.58 0.87 -15.43
C GLY A 23 11.47 2.38 -15.71
N PHE A 24 12.03 3.20 -14.83
CA PHE A 24 11.87 4.66 -14.83
C PHE A 24 13.18 5.43 -14.99
N ALA A 25 14.23 4.79 -15.53
CA ALA A 25 15.53 5.44 -15.76
C ALA A 25 15.42 6.72 -16.59
N HIS A 26 14.48 6.76 -17.54
CA HIS A 26 14.07 7.96 -18.25
C HIS A 26 12.59 8.20 -18.01
N HIS A 27 12.25 9.33 -17.38
CA HIS A 27 10.87 9.65 -17.03
C HIS A 27 10.57 11.14 -17.19
N ASP A 28 9.28 11.46 -17.27
CA ASP A 28 8.74 12.77 -16.94
C ASP A 28 8.20 12.75 -15.51
N LEU A 29 8.40 13.86 -14.80
CA LEU A 29 7.85 14.10 -13.47
C LEU A 29 6.72 15.12 -13.60
N ILE A 30 5.53 14.77 -13.10
CA ILE A 30 4.33 15.60 -13.22
C ILE A 30 3.74 15.79 -11.84
N SER A 31 3.76 17.02 -11.32
CA SER A 31 3.06 17.37 -10.08
C SER A 31 1.56 17.45 -10.33
N PHE A 32 0.75 16.93 -9.41
CA PHE A 32 -0.71 16.91 -9.57
C PHE A 32 -1.50 17.34 -8.34
N GLY A 33 -0.84 17.60 -7.22
CA GLY A 33 -1.48 18.07 -6.01
C GLY A 33 -0.52 18.88 -5.15
N ASP A 34 -1.05 19.90 -4.50
CA ASP A 34 -0.30 20.83 -3.65
C ASP A 34 -0.95 20.93 -2.26
N ASN A 35 -0.16 21.38 -1.29
CA ASN A 35 -0.56 21.59 0.11
C ASN A 35 -1.18 20.34 0.75
N GLY A 36 -0.59 19.17 0.49
CA GLY A 36 -0.93 17.92 1.15
C GLY A 36 -0.31 17.81 2.54
N GLN A 37 -0.87 16.90 3.35
CA GLN A 37 -0.36 16.54 4.67
C GLN A 37 0.22 15.11 4.67
N LEU A 38 0.57 14.62 5.86
CA LEU A 38 1.05 13.26 6.09
C LEU A 38 0.14 12.24 5.37
N LYS A 39 0.74 11.30 4.62
CA LYS A 39 0.00 10.32 3.80
C LYS A 39 -1.00 10.97 2.82
N MET A 40 -0.59 12.06 2.17
CA MET A 40 -1.28 12.70 1.03
C MET A 40 -1.79 11.67 0.01
N LEU A 41 -0.95 10.70 -0.30
CA LEU A 41 -1.33 9.40 -0.84
C LEU A 41 -1.19 8.38 0.29
N TYR A 42 -2.15 7.47 0.47
CA TYR A 42 -2.04 6.46 1.53
C TYR A 42 -1.12 5.30 1.11
N ASP A 43 -0.64 4.53 2.08
CA ASP A 43 0.08 3.29 1.78
C ASP A 43 -0.88 2.12 1.52
N ARG A 44 -0.31 0.93 1.28
CA ARG A 44 -1.04 -0.30 0.91
C ARG A 44 -2.12 -0.78 1.87
N ARG A 45 -2.25 -0.19 3.06
CA ARG A 45 -3.40 -0.45 3.93
C ARG A 45 -4.70 0.04 3.28
N GLN A 46 -4.67 1.14 2.52
CA GLN A 46 -5.85 1.82 1.97
C GLN A 46 -5.65 2.19 0.50
N ARG A 47 -6.30 1.47 -0.41
CA ARG A 47 -6.09 1.53 -1.87
C ARG A 47 -7.36 1.15 -2.65
N PRO A 48 -7.47 1.39 -3.96
CA PRO A 48 -6.55 2.14 -4.80
C PRO A 48 -6.68 3.66 -4.57
N ASN A 49 -5.58 4.40 -4.70
CA ASN A 49 -5.65 5.87 -4.87
C ASN A 49 -5.76 6.28 -6.35
N SER A 50 -5.82 5.33 -7.29
CA SER A 50 -6.04 5.61 -8.70
C SER A 50 -6.68 4.44 -9.44
N VAL A 51 -7.35 4.75 -10.55
CA VAL A 51 -7.83 3.75 -11.51
C VAL A 51 -7.56 4.21 -12.93
N PHE A 52 -7.01 3.33 -13.76
CA PHE A 52 -6.78 3.59 -15.18
C PHE A 52 -7.92 3.02 -16.01
N ILE A 53 -8.67 3.89 -16.66
CA ILE A 53 -9.88 3.55 -17.39
C ILE A 53 -10.07 4.50 -18.56
N ARG A 54 -10.51 3.95 -19.71
CA ARG A 54 -10.68 4.71 -20.97
C ARG A 54 -9.45 5.54 -21.32
N ASP A 55 -8.30 4.87 -21.30
CA ASP A 55 -6.99 5.42 -21.66
C ASP A 55 -6.54 6.62 -20.79
N ARG A 56 -7.09 6.76 -19.58
CA ARG A 56 -6.75 7.83 -18.63
C ARG A 56 -6.56 7.28 -17.23
N ALA A 57 -5.64 7.86 -16.46
CA ALA A 57 -5.60 7.64 -15.03
C ALA A 57 -6.53 8.64 -14.33
N VAL A 58 -7.37 8.15 -13.43
CA VAL A 58 -8.12 9.00 -12.48
C VAL A 58 -7.52 8.77 -11.10
N ILE A 59 -7.06 9.83 -10.46
CA ILE A 59 -6.25 9.80 -9.24
C ILE A 59 -6.98 10.58 -8.14
N VAL A 60 -7.03 10.01 -6.94
CA VAL A 60 -7.59 10.66 -5.74
C VAL A 60 -6.55 10.75 -4.63
N PHE A 61 -6.55 11.85 -3.90
CA PHE A 61 -5.52 12.19 -2.90
C PHE A 61 -6.03 13.24 -1.92
N ASN A 62 -5.28 13.50 -0.85
CA ASN A 62 -5.57 14.56 0.13
C ASN A 62 -4.67 15.79 -0.08
N ALA A 63 -5.26 16.97 -0.27
CA ALA A 63 -4.53 18.20 -0.63
C ALA A 63 -5.27 19.48 -0.19
N GLY A 64 -4.74 20.65 -0.56
CA GLY A 64 -5.43 21.93 -0.39
C GLY A 64 -5.52 22.42 1.06
N GLY A 65 -4.64 21.93 1.94
CA GLY A 65 -4.53 22.46 3.30
C GLY A 65 -4.03 23.91 3.31
N ASP A 66 -4.29 24.61 4.41
CA ASP A 66 -3.71 25.94 4.64
C ASP A 66 -2.22 25.76 5.00
N PRO A 67 -1.26 26.22 4.16
CA PRO A 67 0.17 26.06 4.39
C PRO A 67 0.68 26.88 5.58
N ASP A 68 -0.13 27.78 6.13
CA ASP A 68 0.16 28.56 7.33
C ASP A 68 -0.64 28.07 8.56
N GLY A 69 -1.46 27.02 8.39
CA GLY A 69 -2.33 26.46 9.44
C GLY A 69 -1.66 25.47 10.40
N GLY A 70 -0.38 25.15 10.22
CA GLY A 70 0.39 24.25 11.09
C GLY A 70 0.11 22.74 10.89
N ALA A 71 0.72 21.91 11.75
CA ALA A 71 0.78 20.43 11.69
C ALA A 71 -0.51 19.67 11.43
N LYS A 72 -1.66 20.23 11.78
CA LYS A 72 -2.96 19.56 11.64
C LYS A 72 -3.96 20.40 10.86
N SER A 73 -3.45 21.28 10.00
CA SER A 73 -4.28 22.02 9.06
C SER A 73 -5.02 21.02 8.15
N PRO A 74 -6.37 21.05 8.13
CA PRO A 74 -7.15 20.05 7.40
C PRO A 74 -6.87 20.07 5.89
N THR A 75 -6.72 18.90 5.28
CA THR A 75 -6.70 18.73 3.82
C THR A 75 -8.02 18.16 3.32
N GLN A 76 -8.33 18.43 2.06
CA GLN A 76 -9.56 17.98 1.40
C GLN A 76 -9.29 16.76 0.51
N PRO A 77 -10.25 15.83 0.38
CA PRO A 77 -10.19 14.79 -0.64
C PRO A 77 -10.34 15.45 -2.02
N MET A 78 -9.39 15.21 -2.90
CA MET A 78 -9.33 15.78 -4.24
C MET A 78 -9.25 14.69 -5.30
N LEU A 79 -9.62 15.04 -6.53
CA LEU A 79 -9.53 14.20 -7.71
C LEU A 79 -8.85 14.95 -8.84
N VAL A 80 -8.04 14.24 -9.63
CA VAL A 80 -7.48 14.73 -10.89
C VAL A 80 -7.47 13.60 -11.93
N SER A 81 -7.46 13.96 -13.21
CA SER A 81 -7.28 12.99 -14.31
C SER A 81 -5.98 13.25 -15.06
N TYR A 82 -5.39 12.20 -15.60
CA TYR A 82 -4.17 12.23 -16.40
C TYR A 82 -4.37 11.48 -17.71
N ASP A 83 -4.01 12.14 -18.81
CA ASP A 83 -3.97 11.54 -20.13
C ASP A 83 -2.50 11.20 -20.48
N PRO A 84 -2.12 9.91 -20.51
CA PRO A 84 -0.77 9.49 -20.85
C PRO A 84 -0.41 9.75 -22.32
N ALA A 85 -1.37 9.77 -23.25
CA ALA A 85 -1.09 9.98 -24.66
C ALA A 85 -0.64 11.42 -24.94
N THR A 86 -1.26 12.39 -24.25
CA THR A 86 -0.88 13.81 -24.32
C THR A 86 0.08 14.24 -23.21
N ARG A 87 0.35 13.35 -22.25
CA ARG A 87 1.09 13.61 -21.00
C ARG A 87 0.56 14.84 -20.25
N SER A 88 -0.75 15.03 -20.25
CA SER A 88 -1.39 16.21 -19.65
C SER A 88 -2.22 15.85 -18.41
N MET A 89 -2.09 16.70 -17.39
CA MET A 89 -2.89 16.63 -16.17
C MET A 89 -4.09 17.56 -16.29
N GLY A 90 -5.27 17.08 -15.89
CA GLY A 90 -6.46 17.90 -15.74
C GLY A 90 -6.36 18.85 -14.54
N THR A 91 -7.38 19.69 -14.37
CA THR A 91 -7.48 20.56 -13.19
C THR A 91 -8.00 19.74 -12.00
N PRO A 92 -7.29 19.69 -10.86
CA PRO A 92 -7.79 18.99 -9.69
C PRO A 92 -8.99 19.71 -9.08
N PHE A 93 -9.96 18.96 -8.55
CA PHE A 93 -11.12 19.53 -7.85
C PHE A 93 -11.43 18.79 -6.54
N VAL A 94 -12.15 19.48 -5.66
CA VAL A 94 -12.49 19.01 -4.31
C VAL A 94 -13.72 18.11 -4.35
N LEU A 95 -13.65 16.97 -3.66
CA LEU A 95 -14.73 15.99 -3.56
C LEU A 95 -15.59 16.15 -2.30
N GLY A 96 -15.06 16.79 -1.25
CA GLY A 96 -15.72 16.84 0.06
C GLY A 96 -15.06 17.75 1.08
N GLY A 97 -15.54 17.68 2.32
CA GLY A 97 -15.01 18.44 3.45
C GLY A 97 -13.59 18.02 3.85
N GLY A 98 -12.84 18.93 4.47
CA GLY A 98 -11.47 18.68 4.90
C GLY A 98 -11.35 17.97 6.25
N SER A 99 -10.26 17.23 6.43
CA SER A 99 -9.88 16.54 7.67
C SER A 99 -8.39 16.66 7.94
N SER A 100 -8.00 16.66 9.22
CA SER A 100 -6.61 16.55 9.66
C SER A 100 -6.21 15.11 9.99
N ASP A 101 -7.13 14.16 9.85
CA ASP A 101 -6.82 12.74 9.97
C ASP A 101 -6.36 12.21 8.62
N HIS A 102 -5.11 11.76 8.56
CA HIS A 102 -4.54 11.18 7.36
C HIS A 102 -5.24 9.87 6.93
N HIS A 103 -5.95 9.18 7.82
CA HIS A 103 -6.76 8.00 7.51
C HIS A 103 -7.97 8.33 6.61
N ASP A 104 -8.38 9.60 6.54
CA ASP A 104 -9.51 10.02 5.72
C ASP A 104 -9.18 10.11 4.21
N CYS A 105 -7.97 9.70 3.81
CA CYS A 105 -7.50 9.67 2.42
C CYS A 105 -8.48 8.93 1.48
N PRO A 106 -8.81 9.48 0.30
CA PRO A 106 -9.77 8.86 -0.60
C PRO A 106 -9.23 7.59 -1.28
N ILE A 107 -10.10 6.62 -1.54
CA ILE A 107 -9.86 5.53 -2.51
C ILE A 107 -10.82 5.64 -3.69
N ILE A 108 -10.43 5.12 -4.85
CA ILE A 108 -11.23 5.15 -6.09
C ILE A 108 -11.27 3.78 -6.78
N TRP A 109 -12.41 3.44 -7.38
CA TRP A 109 -12.58 2.27 -8.26
C TRP A 109 -13.66 2.54 -9.31
N ALA A 110 -13.79 1.65 -10.31
CA ALA A 110 -14.86 1.69 -11.30
C ALA A 110 -15.80 0.48 -11.13
N ASP A 111 -17.12 0.65 -11.17
CA ASP A 111 -18.08 -0.46 -11.16
C ASP A 111 -18.15 -1.19 -12.52
N GLN A 112 -18.99 -2.23 -12.62
CA GLN A 112 -19.18 -2.99 -13.86
C GLN A 112 -19.76 -2.17 -15.01
N ARG A 113 -20.38 -1.04 -14.71
CA ARG A 113 -20.91 -0.07 -15.67
C ARG A 113 -19.94 1.08 -15.87
N GLU A 114 -18.71 0.92 -15.42
CA GLU A 114 -17.61 1.88 -15.44
C GLU A 114 -17.88 3.17 -14.67
N HIS A 115 -18.94 3.28 -13.87
CA HIS A 115 -19.10 4.44 -13.01
C HIS A 115 -17.98 4.47 -11.98
N LEU A 116 -17.38 5.64 -11.80
CA LEU A 116 -16.33 5.83 -10.82
C LEU A 116 -16.97 5.97 -9.45
N HIS A 117 -16.37 5.34 -8.46
CA HIS A 117 -16.76 5.45 -7.07
C HIS A 117 -15.58 6.00 -6.28
N VAL A 118 -15.85 6.93 -5.37
CA VAL A 118 -14.87 7.39 -4.38
C VAL A 118 -15.42 7.15 -2.98
N LEU A 119 -14.57 6.64 -2.10
CA LEU A 119 -14.81 6.55 -0.65
C LEU A 119 -13.71 7.32 0.09
N TYR A 120 -14.08 8.23 0.98
CA TYR A 120 -13.15 8.99 1.81
C TYR A 120 -13.70 9.18 3.23
N GLY A 121 -12.86 9.65 4.16
CA GLY A 121 -13.29 9.86 5.54
C GLY A 121 -13.44 8.59 6.38
N SER A 122 -12.75 7.50 6.00
CA SER A 122 -12.88 6.17 6.59
C SER A 122 -11.87 5.93 7.71
N HIS A 123 -12.20 6.35 8.93
CA HIS A 123 -11.45 5.99 10.13
C HIS A 123 -12.40 5.73 11.30
N ASN A 124 -12.70 4.45 11.55
CA ASN A 124 -13.72 4.02 12.50
C ASN A 124 -15.06 4.75 12.29
N SER A 125 -15.43 4.91 11.02
CA SER A 125 -16.62 5.65 10.58
C SER A 125 -17.20 4.99 9.32
N SER A 126 -18.39 5.39 8.89
CA SER A 126 -18.96 4.90 7.64
C SER A 126 -18.26 5.45 6.38
N GLY A 127 -17.51 6.55 6.53
CA GLY A 127 -16.99 7.36 5.43
C GLY A 127 -18.09 8.02 4.59
N TYR A 128 -17.67 8.70 3.53
CA TYR A 128 -18.51 9.33 2.52
C TYR A 128 -18.26 8.67 1.18
N ARG A 129 -19.33 8.19 0.55
CA ARG A 129 -19.29 7.56 -0.76
C ARG A 129 -19.99 8.42 -1.81
N ILE A 130 -19.32 8.63 -2.93
CA ILE A 130 -19.87 9.31 -4.11
C ILE A 130 -19.65 8.46 -5.36
N ILE A 131 -20.49 8.66 -6.37
CA ILE A 131 -20.48 7.93 -7.64
C ILE A 131 -20.57 8.94 -8.79
N SER A 132 -19.76 8.78 -9.84
CA SER A 132 -19.84 9.64 -11.02
C SER A 132 -21.18 9.47 -11.73
N ASP A 133 -21.69 10.52 -12.34
CA ASP A 133 -22.94 10.50 -13.11
C ASP A 133 -22.77 9.77 -14.44
N LEU A 134 -21.56 9.81 -15.00
CA LEU A 134 -21.23 9.19 -16.28
C LEU A 134 -20.18 8.08 -16.10
N PRO A 135 -20.33 6.95 -16.82
CA PRO A 135 -19.32 5.90 -16.92
C PRO A 135 -17.95 6.43 -17.34
N GLY A 136 -16.91 6.11 -16.60
CA GLY A 136 -15.50 6.38 -16.88
C GLY A 136 -15.11 7.86 -16.94
N ASP A 137 -16.03 8.76 -16.59
CA ASP A 137 -15.85 10.20 -16.68
C ASP A 137 -15.98 10.82 -15.29
N PRO A 138 -14.90 11.38 -14.72
CA PRO A 138 -14.95 12.05 -13.43
C PRO A 138 -15.57 13.45 -13.51
N GLY A 139 -15.81 14.00 -14.71
CA GLY A 139 -16.18 15.40 -14.91
C GLY A 139 -15.08 16.37 -14.46
N ASP A 140 -15.45 17.65 -14.37
CA ASP A 140 -14.52 18.73 -14.00
C ASP A 140 -14.74 19.26 -12.57
N ASN A 141 -15.79 18.80 -11.88
CA ASN A 141 -16.14 19.23 -10.52
C ASN A 141 -17.14 18.26 -9.85
N LEU A 142 -17.43 18.51 -8.57
CA LEU A 142 -18.33 17.70 -7.73
C LEU A 142 -19.77 17.57 -8.26
N SER A 143 -20.26 18.48 -9.13
CA SER A 143 -21.62 18.38 -9.66
C SER A 143 -21.83 17.22 -10.63
N ALA A 144 -20.75 16.58 -11.08
CA ALA A 144 -20.78 15.36 -11.90
C ALA A 144 -20.84 14.08 -11.05
N TRP A 145 -21.10 14.21 -9.75
CA TRP A 145 -21.11 13.13 -8.78
C TRP A 145 -22.37 13.20 -7.91
N GLN A 146 -22.85 12.03 -7.54
CA GLN A 146 -23.97 11.85 -6.63
C GLN A 146 -23.53 11.12 -5.36
N ALA A 147 -24.10 11.52 -4.23
CA ALA A 147 -23.92 10.80 -2.97
C ALA A 147 -24.51 9.39 -3.07
N ALA A 148 -23.85 8.43 -2.44
CA ALA A 148 -24.31 7.05 -2.33
C ALA A 148 -24.32 6.59 -0.87
N PRO A 149 -25.13 5.56 -0.54
CA PRO A 149 -25.09 4.95 0.78
C PRO A 149 -23.68 4.45 1.14
N PRO A 150 -23.30 4.53 2.43
CA PRO A 150 -22.02 3.99 2.89
C PRO A 150 -21.93 2.48 2.67
N LEU A 151 -20.70 1.96 2.66
CA LEU A 151 -20.44 0.52 2.47
C LEU A 151 -20.48 -0.30 3.77
N SER A 152 -20.42 0.38 4.90
CA SER A 152 -20.41 -0.21 6.24
C SER A 152 -20.72 0.89 7.26
N PRO A 153 -21.36 0.58 8.41
CA PRO A 153 -21.53 1.55 9.50
C PRO A 153 -20.19 2.05 10.07
N SER A 154 -19.15 1.20 10.03
CA SER A 154 -17.78 1.55 10.41
C SER A 154 -16.78 0.81 9.53
N ASN A 155 -15.72 1.51 9.13
CA ASN A 155 -14.56 0.93 8.45
C ASN A 155 -13.31 1.80 8.65
N SER A 156 -12.15 1.16 8.58
CA SER A 156 -10.84 1.79 8.39
C SER A 156 -10.09 1.05 7.29
N TYR A 157 -9.21 1.73 6.56
CA TYR A 157 -8.34 1.12 5.55
C TYR A 157 -9.06 0.35 4.44
N PRO A 158 -10.09 0.93 3.80
CA PRO A 158 -10.80 0.25 2.74
C PRO A 158 -9.87 -0.10 1.57
N THR A 159 -10.04 -1.30 1.03
CA THR A 159 -9.36 -1.75 -0.18
C THR A 159 -10.32 -2.44 -1.12
N VAL A 160 -10.43 -1.96 -2.36
CA VAL A 160 -11.38 -2.50 -3.35
C VAL A 160 -10.64 -3.29 -4.43
N PHE A 161 -11.18 -4.46 -4.78
CA PHE A 161 -10.71 -5.31 -5.87
C PHE A 161 -11.87 -5.65 -6.81
N GLN A 162 -11.57 -5.77 -8.10
CA GLN A 162 -12.46 -6.41 -9.06
C GLN A 162 -12.09 -7.89 -9.18
N LEU A 163 -13.03 -8.76 -8.82
CA LEU A 163 -12.90 -10.21 -8.88
C LEU A 163 -13.24 -10.74 -10.28
N SER A 164 -12.92 -12.01 -10.51
CA SER A 164 -13.42 -12.76 -11.67
C SER A 164 -14.95 -12.78 -11.72
N GLY A 165 -15.50 -12.78 -12.93
CA GLY A 165 -16.95 -12.71 -13.13
C GLY A 165 -17.53 -11.31 -12.88
N GLN A 166 -16.69 -10.28 -12.93
CA GLN A 166 -17.04 -8.86 -12.76
C GLN A 166 -17.50 -8.46 -11.34
N ARG A 167 -17.56 -9.38 -10.38
CA ARG A 167 -17.88 -9.06 -8.97
C ARG A 167 -16.83 -8.12 -8.37
N GLN A 168 -17.18 -7.44 -7.29
CA GLN A 168 -16.25 -6.56 -6.57
C GLN A 168 -16.18 -6.90 -5.10
N MET A 169 -15.01 -6.76 -4.52
CA MET A 169 -14.78 -6.98 -3.11
C MET A 169 -14.28 -5.70 -2.46
N ILE A 170 -14.79 -5.38 -1.27
CA ILE A 170 -14.16 -4.42 -0.37
C ILE A 170 -13.65 -5.15 0.86
N TYR A 171 -12.38 -4.93 1.17
CA TYR A 171 -11.68 -5.45 2.35
C TYR A 171 -11.32 -4.29 3.27
N TYR A 172 -11.60 -4.39 4.57
CA TYR A 172 -11.39 -3.30 5.52
C TYR A 172 -11.24 -3.82 6.95
N ARG A 173 -10.73 -2.94 7.84
CA ARG A 173 -10.79 -3.15 9.29
C ARG A 173 -12.12 -2.63 9.81
N THR A 174 -12.83 -3.42 10.59
CA THR A 174 -14.24 -3.16 10.92
C THR A 174 -14.44 -1.93 11.81
N GLU A 175 -13.49 -1.63 12.70
CA GLU A 175 -13.52 -0.47 13.59
C GLU A 175 -12.09 0.06 13.88
N GLY A 176 -11.76 0.30 15.16
CA GLY A 176 -10.47 0.75 15.65
C GLY A 176 -9.39 -0.32 15.66
N HIS A 177 -8.27 -0.06 16.36
CA HIS A 177 -7.07 -0.87 16.26
C HIS A 177 -7.27 -2.36 16.59
N THR A 178 -8.01 -2.69 17.64
CA THR A 178 -8.20 -4.09 18.12
C THR A 178 -9.39 -4.77 17.45
N SER A 179 -9.97 -4.17 16.42
CA SER A 179 -11.11 -4.75 15.72
C SER A 179 -10.67 -5.72 14.64
N SER A 180 -11.61 -6.55 14.22
CA SER A 180 -11.39 -7.56 13.20
C SER A 180 -11.15 -6.96 11.81
N TRP A 181 -10.55 -7.75 10.92
CA TRP A 181 -10.49 -7.44 9.49
C TRP A 181 -11.40 -8.38 8.73
N GLY A 182 -12.02 -7.90 7.66
CA GLY A 182 -12.91 -8.72 6.84
C GLY A 182 -13.22 -8.10 5.49
N TYR A 183 -14.04 -8.79 4.72
CA TYR A 183 -14.47 -8.32 3.40
C TYR A 183 -15.92 -8.62 3.09
N LYS A 184 -16.45 -7.87 2.13
CA LYS A 184 -17.76 -8.07 1.50
C LYS A 184 -17.59 -8.19 0.00
N ILE A 185 -18.42 -9.00 -0.64
CA ILE A 185 -18.47 -9.14 -2.10
C ILE A 185 -19.81 -8.59 -2.59
N SER A 186 -19.76 -7.84 -3.68
CA SER A 186 -20.90 -7.29 -4.39
C SER A 186 -20.93 -7.82 -5.82
N GLU A 187 -22.10 -8.31 -6.23
CA GLU A 187 -22.32 -8.85 -7.58
C GLU A 187 -22.37 -7.78 -8.67
N ASP A 188 -22.65 -6.52 -8.31
CA ASP A 188 -22.80 -5.39 -9.25
C ASP A 188 -21.81 -4.24 -8.99
N GLY A 189 -20.95 -4.37 -7.98
CA GLY A 189 -20.01 -3.35 -7.56
C GLY A 189 -20.60 -2.18 -6.76
N ARG A 190 -21.91 -2.21 -6.51
CA ARG A 190 -22.61 -1.11 -5.84
C ARG A 190 -22.84 -1.38 -4.36
N PHE A 191 -22.64 -2.60 -3.89
CA PHE A 191 -22.78 -3.02 -2.47
C PHE A 191 -24.17 -2.66 -1.89
N LYS A 192 -25.24 -2.79 -2.69
CA LYS A 192 -26.58 -2.33 -2.33
C LYS A 192 -27.26 -3.16 -1.23
N ASP A 193 -26.95 -4.46 -1.15
CA ASP A 193 -27.64 -5.41 -0.28
C ASP A 193 -26.86 -5.77 1.00
N ASP A 194 -25.81 -4.99 1.31
CA ASP A 194 -24.91 -5.04 2.46
C ASP A 194 -24.81 -6.40 3.20
N PRO A 195 -24.24 -7.45 2.58
CA PRO A 195 -24.06 -8.72 3.25
C PRO A 195 -23.11 -8.54 4.44
N GLU A 196 -23.35 -9.28 5.53
CA GLU A 196 -22.42 -9.32 6.66
C GLU A 196 -21.00 -9.67 6.17
N PRO A 197 -19.96 -8.97 6.66
CA PRO A 197 -18.60 -9.22 6.21
C PRO A 197 -18.12 -10.61 6.63
N VAL A 198 -17.39 -11.27 5.75
CA VAL A 198 -16.58 -12.44 6.12
C VAL A 198 -15.42 -11.94 6.96
N ILE A 199 -15.39 -12.30 8.25
CA ILE A 199 -14.32 -11.90 9.16
C ILE A 199 -13.11 -12.82 8.96
N VAL A 200 -11.97 -12.22 8.62
CA VAL A 200 -10.72 -12.92 8.30
C VAL A 200 -9.80 -13.05 9.52
N THR A 201 -9.55 -11.96 10.24
CA THR A 201 -8.71 -12.00 11.45
C THR A 201 -9.40 -11.33 12.61
N ASP A 202 -9.27 -11.93 13.79
CA ASP A 202 -9.71 -11.39 15.08
C ASP A 202 -8.70 -11.83 16.15
N LEU A 203 -7.53 -11.16 16.16
CA LEU A 203 -6.34 -11.72 16.80
C LEU A 203 -6.39 -11.69 18.33
N ASP A 204 -7.21 -10.83 18.95
CA ASP A 204 -7.39 -10.78 20.40
C ASP A 204 -8.60 -11.56 20.92
N ARG A 205 -9.27 -12.32 20.06
CA ARG A 205 -10.48 -13.07 20.42
C ARG A 205 -10.25 -14.13 21.51
N ILE A 206 -9.03 -14.66 21.62
CA ILE A 206 -8.66 -15.69 22.60
C ILE A 206 -7.36 -15.29 23.28
N ASP A 207 -7.40 -15.02 24.59
CA ASP A 207 -6.26 -14.83 25.51
C ASP A 207 -5.11 -13.90 25.06
N HIS A 208 -5.35 -13.04 24.06
CA HIS A 208 -4.38 -12.09 23.50
C HIS A 208 -4.94 -10.67 23.46
N PHE A 209 -5.45 -10.19 24.59
CA PHE A 209 -6.10 -8.89 24.71
C PHE A 209 -5.32 -7.74 24.02
N GLN A 210 -5.97 -7.01 23.11
CA GLN A 210 -5.43 -5.90 22.32
C GLN A 210 -4.42 -6.24 21.22
N TRP A 211 -4.25 -7.52 20.90
CA TRP A 211 -3.53 -7.91 19.69
C TRP A 211 -4.37 -7.69 18.44
N SER A 212 -3.72 -7.24 17.38
CA SER A 212 -4.32 -6.94 16.09
C SER A 212 -3.31 -7.15 14.98
N SER A 213 -3.68 -6.79 13.77
CA SER A 213 -2.84 -6.88 12.59
C SER A 213 -2.91 -5.62 11.73
N TYR A 214 -1.83 -5.40 11.00
CA TYR A 214 -1.80 -4.51 9.84
C TYR A 214 -1.52 -5.34 8.59
N GLN A 215 -2.31 -5.10 7.55
CA GLN A 215 -2.44 -6.05 6.45
C GLN A 215 -2.19 -5.41 5.09
N THR A 216 -1.55 -6.18 4.22
CA THR A 216 -1.50 -5.99 2.77
C THR A 216 -2.37 -7.06 2.12
N LYS A 217 -3.11 -6.66 1.10
CA LYS A 217 -4.05 -7.52 0.40
C LYS A 217 -3.75 -7.41 -1.09
N GLN A 218 -3.73 -8.55 -1.79
CA GLN A 218 -3.53 -8.61 -3.23
C GLN A 218 -4.42 -9.71 -3.81
N LEU A 219 -5.06 -9.43 -4.94
CA LEU A 219 -5.77 -10.45 -5.69
C LEU A 219 -4.78 -11.23 -6.55
N GLY A 220 -4.88 -12.56 -6.55
CA GLY A 220 -4.10 -13.42 -7.43
C GLY A 220 -4.36 -13.12 -8.91
N PRO A 221 -3.44 -13.45 -9.83
CA PRO A 221 -3.58 -13.16 -11.27
C PRO A 221 -4.86 -13.72 -11.90
N GLU A 222 -5.39 -14.81 -11.37
CA GLU A 222 -6.63 -15.46 -11.80
C GLU A 222 -7.91 -14.72 -11.34
N GLY A 223 -7.79 -13.73 -10.45
CA GLY A 223 -8.92 -12.91 -10.02
C GLY A 223 -9.85 -13.58 -9.02
N ARG A 224 -9.47 -14.74 -8.46
CA ARG A 224 -10.30 -15.55 -7.55
C ARG A 224 -9.72 -15.64 -6.15
N TYR A 225 -8.42 -15.82 -6.02
CA TYR A 225 -7.82 -15.98 -4.69
C TYR A 225 -7.41 -14.63 -4.14
N LEU A 226 -7.91 -14.31 -2.94
CA LEU A 226 -7.42 -13.19 -2.16
C LEU A 226 -6.22 -13.65 -1.35
N HIS A 227 -5.10 -12.95 -1.50
CA HIS A 227 -3.89 -13.16 -0.72
C HIS A 227 -3.80 -12.07 0.34
N VAL A 228 -3.73 -12.50 1.60
CA VAL A 228 -3.63 -11.60 2.75
C VAL A 228 -2.31 -11.85 3.45
N ALA A 229 -1.48 -10.82 3.53
CA ALA A 229 -0.25 -10.83 4.29
C ALA A 229 -0.34 -9.81 5.41
N PHE A 230 0.10 -10.17 6.60
CA PHE A 230 -0.03 -9.28 7.74
C PHE A 230 1.11 -9.40 8.74
N THR A 231 1.28 -8.34 9.52
CA THR A 231 2.19 -8.27 10.66
C THR A 231 1.36 -8.24 11.94
N ALA A 232 1.78 -8.97 12.97
CA ALA A 232 1.12 -8.94 14.28
C ALA A 232 1.45 -7.63 15.00
N TYR A 233 0.45 -7.05 15.66
CA TYR A 233 0.53 -5.77 16.33
C TYR A 233 -0.05 -5.88 17.73
N ASP A 234 0.80 -5.71 18.74
CA ASP A 234 0.35 -5.50 20.09
C ASP A 234 0.01 -4.00 20.26
N ASP A 235 -1.28 -3.63 20.29
CA ASP A 235 -1.71 -2.23 20.44
C ASP A 235 -1.45 -1.69 21.85
N ASN A 236 -1.31 -2.58 22.85
CA ASN A 236 -0.99 -2.30 24.25
C ASN A 236 -1.52 -0.95 24.78
N LYS A 237 -2.78 -0.60 24.52
CA LYS A 237 -3.37 0.69 24.91
C LYS A 237 -3.48 0.87 26.42
N VAL A 238 -3.45 -0.22 27.17
CA VAL A 238 -3.36 -0.20 28.64
C VAL A 238 -1.99 0.24 29.16
N ARG A 239 -0.99 0.39 28.26
CA ARG A 239 0.37 0.85 28.56
C ARG A 239 1.07 -0.04 29.59
N ASP A 240 0.89 -1.35 29.47
CA ASP A 240 1.66 -2.32 30.25
C ASP A 240 3.13 -2.26 29.82
N THR A 241 4.02 -1.89 30.74
CA THR A 241 5.43 -1.66 30.42
C THR A 241 6.16 -2.92 29.97
N ASP A 242 5.71 -4.09 30.43
CA ASP A 242 6.39 -5.36 30.15
C ASP A 242 6.14 -5.81 28.71
N ARG A 243 4.96 -5.48 28.17
CA ARG A 243 4.58 -5.76 26.77
C ARG A 243 5.34 -4.91 25.74
N TYR A 244 5.97 -3.81 26.15
CA TYR A 244 6.82 -3.02 25.26
C TYR A 244 8.27 -3.55 25.17
N PHE A 245 8.66 -4.49 26.04
CA PHE A 245 10.02 -5.01 26.03
C PHE A 245 10.29 -5.81 24.75
N ASN A 246 11.35 -5.44 24.04
CA ASN A 246 11.81 -6.13 22.85
C ASN A 246 13.09 -6.93 23.17
N PRO A 247 13.04 -8.28 23.12
CA PRO A 247 14.18 -9.13 23.43
C PRO A 247 15.39 -8.94 22.51
N ARG A 248 15.19 -8.55 21.23
CA ARG A 248 16.32 -8.32 20.32
C ARG A 248 17.17 -7.14 20.76
N TYR A 249 16.52 -6.06 21.17
CA TYR A 249 17.21 -4.81 21.55
C TYR A 249 17.46 -4.68 23.05
N GLN A 250 16.94 -5.62 23.85
CA GLN A 250 17.05 -5.63 25.32
C GLN A 250 16.55 -4.32 25.98
N LYS A 251 15.54 -3.70 25.37
CA LYS A 251 14.94 -2.44 25.84
C LYS A 251 13.46 -2.37 25.44
N ALA A 252 12.72 -1.44 26.04
CA ALA A 252 11.38 -1.12 25.60
C ALA A 252 11.42 -0.45 24.20
N VAL A 253 10.49 -0.82 23.31
CA VAL A 253 10.33 -0.24 21.98
C VAL A 253 8.93 0.34 21.80
N SER A 254 8.80 1.24 20.84
CA SER A 254 7.58 2.00 20.63
C SER A 254 6.41 1.07 20.28
N ASN A 255 5.20 1.51 20.60
CA ASN A 255 3.96 0.89 20.13
C ASN A 255 3.73 1.03 18.61
N GLU A 256 4.74 1.47 17.86
CA GLU A 256 4.66 1.57 16.41
C GLU A 256 5.21 0.30 15.73
N TYR A 257 5.85 -0.60 16.48
CA TYR A 257 6.42 -1.81 15.92
C TYR A 257 5.37 -2.90 15.73
N LYS A 258 5.37 -3.49 14.55
CA LYS A 258 4.66 -4.72 14.22
C LYS A 258 5.68 -5.79 13.88
N TYR A 259 5.35 -7.05 14.16
CA TYR A 259 6.28 -8.17 14.14
C TYR A 259 5.81 -9.31 13.26
N ASN A 260 6.80 -10.07 12.77
CA ASN A 260 6.64 -11.26 11.94
C ASN A 260 5.87 -11.01 10.64
N LEU A 261 5.91 -11.99 9.75
CA LEU A 261 5.08 -12.02 8.55
C LEU A 261 4.22 -13.27 8.55
N TYR A 262 2.92 -13.05 8.42
CA TYR A 262 1.90 -14.07 8.32
C TYR A 262 1.24 -13.99 6.95
N TYR A 263 0.78 -15.13 6.45
CA TYR A 263 0.15 -15.23 5.15
C TYR A 263 -0.98 -16.26 5.14
N LEU A 264 -2.08 -15.90 4.49
CA LEU A 264 -3.14 -16.82 4.10
C LEU A 264 -3.67 -16.49 2.70
N ARG A 265 -4.31 -17.49 2.10
CA ARG A 265 -5.01 -17.38 0.82
C ARG A 265 -6.47 -17.78 1.01
N ILE A 266 -7.38 -17.00 0.45
CA ILE A 266 -8.83 -17.21 0.57
C ILE A 266 -9.41 -17.38 -0.83
N ASP A 267 -10.19 -18.44 -1.02
CA ASP A 267 -11.02 -18.61 -2.21
C ASP A 267 -12.27 -17.72 -2.09
N THR A 268 -12.39 -16.70 -2.92
CA THR A 268 -13.52 -15.75 -2.83
C THR A 268 -14.86 -16.31 -3.29
N ASP A 269 -14.89 -17.51 -3.87
CA ASP A 269 -16.15 -18.20 -4.22
C ASP A 269 -16.72 -19.00 -3.06
N THR A 270 -15.85 -19.61 -2.24
CA THR A 270 -16.25 -20.55 -1.18
C THR A 270 -16.00 -19.99 0.23
N ASN A 271 -15.25 -18.89 0.34
CA ASN A 271 -14.70 -18.33 1.58
C ASN A 271 -13.75 -19.29 2.32
N GLU A 272 -13.31 -20.38 1.69
CA GLU A 272 -12.34 -21.30 2.28
C GLU A 272 -10.97 -20.64 2.33
N ALA A 273 -10.35 -20.67 3.51
CA ALA A 273 -9.03 -20.13 3.75
C ALA A 273 -8.02 -21.25 3.96
N VAL A 274 -6.82 -21.07 3.40
CA VAL A 274 -5.67 -21.96 3.58
C VAL A 274 -4.42 -21.15 3.89
N ASN A 275 -3.47 -21.76 4.61
CA ASN A 275 -2.13 -21.20 4.70
C ASN A 275 -1.34 -21.42 3.40
N PHE A 276 -0.06 -21.02 3.39
CA PHE A 276 0.82 -21.22 2.23
C PHE A 276 0.93 -22.70 1.79
N GLU A 277 1.01 -23.62 2.74
CA GLU A 277 1.13 -25.07 2.49
C GLU A 277 -0.21 -25.74 2.09
N GLY A 278 -1.28 -24.95 1.92
CA GLY A 278 -2.60 -25.46 1.55
C GLY A 278 -3.37 -26.10 2.72
N GLN A 279 -2.90 -25.94 3.95
CA GLN A 279 -3.61 -26.43 5.13
C GLN A 279 -4.85 -25.55 5.41
N PRO A 280 -6.04 -26.14 5.61
CA PRO A 280 -7.25 -25.38 5.93
C PRO A 280 -7.12 -24.56 7.21
N LEU A 281 -7.71 -23.37 7.19
CA LEU A 281 -7.78 -22.44 8.32
C LEU A 281 -9.23 -22.26 8.77
N THR A 282 -9.41 -21.91 10.05
CA THR A 282 -10.70 -21.54 10.61
C THR A 282 -10.73 -20.03 10.71
N LEU A 283 -11.75 -19.40 10.12
CA LEU A 283 -11.96 -17.97 10.22
C LEU A 283 -13.01 -17.64 11.31
N PRO A 284 -12.88 -16.52 12.05
CA PRO A 284 -11.76 -15.60 12.01
C PRO A 284 -10.51 -16.18 12.66
N LEU A 285 -9.35 -15.89 12.09
CA LEU A 285 -8.04 -16.31 12.58
C LEU A 285 -7.70 -15.55 13.87
N ASP A 286 -7.45 -16.27 14.96
CA ASP A 286 -6.84 -15.72 16.18
C ASP A 286 -5.29 -15.76 16.13
N LEU A 287 -4.62 -15.14 17.11
CA LEU A 287 -3.16 -15.07 17.12
C LEU A 287 -2.48 -16.45 17.29
N ASP A 288 -3.09 -17.38 18.03
CA ASP A 288 -2.49 -18.71 18.25
C ASP A 288 -2.50 -19.54 16.96
N GLN A 289 -3.64 -19.58 16.25
CA GLN A 289 -3.72 -20.23 14.95
C GLN A 289 -2.82 -19.54 13.92
N ALA A 290 -2.73 -18.20 13.94
CA ALA A 290 -1.82 -17.46 13.07
C ALA A 290 -0.36 -17.87 13.30
N ASN A 291 0.08 -17.93 14.56
CA ASN A 291 1.44 -18.35 14.94
C ASN A 291 1.74 -19.80 14.55
N ALA A 292 0.76 -20.69 14.71
CA ALA A 292 0.94 -22.11 14.44
C ALA A 292 0.94 -22.44 12.94
N LEU A 293 0.09 -21.78 12.14
CA LEU A 293 -0.20 -22.20 10.77
C LEU A 293 0.11 -21.15 9.70
N CYS A 294 0.12 -19.86 10.02
CA CYS A 294 0.19 -18.79 9.01
C CYS A 294 1.51 -18.02 9.03
N ARG A 295 2.33 -18.14 10.08
CA ARG A 295 3.61 -17.44 10.18
C ARG A 295 4.61 -18.00 9.17
N ILE A 296 4.88 -17.24 8.12
CA ILE A 296 5.87 -17.61 7.11
C ILE A 296 7.25 -17.08 7.46
N TRP A 297 7.35 -15.93 8.12
CA TRP A 297 8.63 -15.35 8.55
C TRP A 297 8.59 -14.94 10.01
N ASP A 298 9.44 -15.55 10.83
CA ASP A 298 9.82 -15.01 12.13
C ASP A 298 10.88 -13.92 11.89
N THR A 299 10.53 -12.66 12.17
CA THR A 299 11.43 -11.53 11.92
C THR A 299 12.43 -11.32 13.05
N ASP A 300 12.53 -12.26 14.00
CA ASP A 300 13.45 -12.19 15.14
C ASP A 300 13.29 -10.88 15.90
N TRP A 301 12.04 -10.51 16.21
CA TRP A 301 11.68 -9.26 16.90
C TRP A 301 12.08 -7.95 16.18
N ARG A 302 12.52 -8.01 14.91
CA ARG A 302 12.64 -6.82 14.08
C ARG A 302 11.26 -6.24 13.84
N GLY A 303 11.09 -4.97 14.19
CA GLY A 303 9.86 -4.23 13.99
C GLY A 303 9.77 -3.55 12.63
N ALA A 304 8.53 -3.35 12.18
CA ALA A 304 8.16 -2.50 11.06
C ALA A 304 7.03 -1.54 11.46
N GLY A 305 6.94 -0.38 10.80
CA GLY A 305 5.80 0.55 10.94
C GLY A 305 4.67 0.24 9.97
N VAL A 306 5.00 -0.29 8.78
CA VAL A 306 4.06 -0.61 7.70
C VAL A 306 4.11 -2.11 7.34
N PRO A 307 3.01 -2.71 6.86
CA PRO A 307 3.05 -4.08 6.33
C PRO A 307 3.85 -4.13 5.00
N PRO A 308 4.37 -5.30 4.58
CA PRO A 308 5.19 -5.41 3.37
C PRO A 308 4.37 -5.23 2.08
N ASP A 309 5.04 -4.93 0.95
CA ASP A 309 4.37 -5.09 -0.35
C ASP A 309 4.16 -6.57 -0.63
N LEU A 310 3.20 -6.89 -1.49
CA LEU A 310 2.92 -8.25 -1.93
C LEU A 310 2.74 -8.24 -3.45
N THR A 311 3.46 -9.12 -4.12
CA THR A 311 3.31 -9.41 -5.55
C THR A 311 3.57 -10.90 -5.80
N PHE A 312 3.60 -11.33 -7.05
CA PHE A 312 3.84 -12.72 -7.42
C PHE A 312 5.04 -12.84 -8.36
N ASP A 313 5.76 -13.95 -8.25
CA ASP A 313 6.81 -14.32 -9.22
C ASP A 313 6.22 -14.98 -10.48
N ALA A 314 7.07 -15.45 -11.39
CA ALA A 314 6.64 -16.17 -12.60
C ALA A 314 5.86 -17.46 -12.34
N ASN A 315 6.02 -18.09 -11.17
CA ASN A 315 5.32 -19.32 -10.80
C ASN A 315 3.97 -19.04 -10.12
N GLY A 316 3.67 -17.77 -9.84
CA GLY A 316 2.51 -17.38 -9.05
C GLY A 316 2.74 -17.51 -7.54
N ASP A 317 3.98 -17.74 -7.11
CA ASP A 317 4.32 -17.76 -5.69
C ASP A 317 4.36 -16.32 -5.15
N PRO A 318 3.82 -16.07 -3.94
CA PRO A 318 3.84 -14.75 -3.33
C PRO A 318 5.27 -14.33 -2.94
N ALA A 319 5.58 -13.06 -3.18
CA ALA A 319 6.82 -12.40 -2.81
C ALA A 319 6.54 -11.07 -2.11
N PHE A 320 7.40 -10.73 -1.15
CA PHE A 320 7.17 -9.61 -0.24
C PHE A 320 8.35 -8.66 -0.18
N LEU A 321 8.09 -7.35 -0.17
CA LEU A 321 9.11 -6.33 0.08
C LEU A 321 8.84 -5.65 1.42
N HIS A 322 9.65 -5.99 2.42
CA HIS A 322 9.45 -5.55 3.81
C HIS A 322 10.59 -4.63 4.28
N VAL A 323 10.23 -3.48 4.85
CA VAL A 323 11.18 -2.70 5.67
C VAL A 323 11.17 -3.23 7.10
N LEU A 324 12.34 -3.49 7.66
CA LEU A 324 12.50 -3.99 9.03
C LEU A 324 13.64 -3.24 9.73
N SER A 325 13.50 -3.04 11.04
CA SER A 325 14.60 -2.57 11.88
C SER A 325 15.81 -3.51 11.85
N GLY A 326 17.01 -2.92 11.93
CA GLY A 326 18.32 -3.51 11.77
C GLY A 326 18.93 -3.96 13.09
N GLU A 327 20.24 -3.78 13.26
CA GLU A 327 20.91 -4.13 14.53
C GLU A 327 20.48 -3.21 15.68
N THR A 328 19.96 -2.03 15.36
CA THR A 328 19.36 -1.10 16.32
C THR A 328 17.94 -0.70 15.90
N THR A 329 17.26 0.03 16.78
CA THR A 329 15.93 0.58 16.50
C THR A 329 15.93 1.74 15.50
N GLU A 330 17.11 2.20 15.09
CA GLU A 330 17.30 3.36 14.19
C GLU A 330 17.82 2.95 12.81
N GLN A 331 18.44 1.77 12.71
CA GLN A 331 18.86 1.20 11.44
C GLN A 331 17.70 0.44 10.80
N HIS A 332 17.53 0.54 9.49
CA HIS A 332 16.47 -0.18 8.78
C HIS A 332 16.99 -0.71 7.45
N ASP A 333 16.40 -1.81 6.99
CA ASP A 333 16.74 -2.42 5.71
C ASP A 333 15.48 -2.91 5.03
N TYR A 334 15.48 -2.88 3.69
CA TYR A 334 14.49 -3.56 2.88
C TYR A 334 14.95 -4.99 2.59
N PHE A 335 14.01 -5.92 2.71
CA PHE A 335 14.20 -7.33 2.39
C PHE A 335 13.16 -7.78 1.36
N LEU A 336 13.63 -8.49 0.33
CA LEU A 336 12.77 -9.34 -0.49
C LEU A 336 12.62 -10.67 0.26
N TYR A 337 11.40 -11.06 0.58
CA TYR A 337 11.08 -12.36 1.14
C TYR A 337 10.26 -13.16 0.13
N HIS A 338 10.79 -14.26 -0.39
CA HIS A 338 10.16 -15.00 -1.48
C HIS A 338 10.63 -16.46 -1.55
N ARG A 339 10.09 -17.21 -2.51
CA ARG A 339 10.42 -18.62 -2.73
C ARG A 339 11.60 -18.75 -3.70
N VAL A 340 12.61 -19.50 -3.27
CA VAL A 340 13.77 -19.91 -4.09
C VAL A 340 13.99 -21.40 -3.86
N ASP A 341 14.00 -22.20 -4.94
CA ASP A 341 14.23 -23.64 -4.88
C ASP A 341 13.35 -24.39 -3.85
N ASN A 342 12.06 -24.01 -3.77
CA ASN A 342 11.09 -24.51 -2.80
C ASN A 342 11.43 -24.25 -1.31
N ALA A 343 12.23 -23.22 -1.03
CA ALA A 343 12.48 -22.70 0.32
C ALA A 343 12.11 -21.21 0.38
N TRP A 344 11.73 -20.74 1.57
CA TRP A 344 11.62 -19.31 1.81
C TRP A 344 13.00 -18.70 2.03
N GLN A 345 13.26 -17.56 1.40
CA GLN A 345 14.52 -16.83 1.50
C GLN A 345 14.25 -15.35 1.76
N ALA A 346 15.10 -14.74 2.60
CA ALA A 346 15.11 -13.30 2.87
C ALA A 346 16.41 -12.70 2.33
N ASP A 347 16.32 -11.90 1.28
CA ASP A 347 17.46 -11.23 0.66
C ASP A 347 17.39 -9.73 0.90
N ARG A 348 18.49 -9.15 1.38
CA ARG A 348 18.60 -7.71 1.59
C ARG A 348 18.65 -6.99 0.24
N VAL A 349 17.75 -6.03 0.05
CA VAL A 349 17.69 -5.17 -1.14
C VAL A 349 18.65 -3.98 -0.96
N THR A 350 18.38 -3.14 0.04
CA THR A 350 19.15 -1.94 0.36
C THR A 350 18.79 -1.42 1.76
N ALA A 351 19.53 -0.43 2.24
CA ALA A 351 19.23 0.25 3.50
C ALA A 351 17.99 1.15 3.37
N SER A 352 17.24 1.27 4.47
CA SER A 352 16.21 2.28 4.69
C SER A 352 16.62 3.14 5.88
N ASN A 353 16.12 4.38 5.96
CA ASN A 353 16.36 5.24 7.11
C ASN A 353 15.20 5.24 8.12
N HIS A 354 14.08 4.55 7.85
CA HIS A 354 12.92 4.59 8.74
C HIS A 354 11.96 3.38 8.56
N GLN A 355 11.34 2.93 9.65
CA GLN A 355 10.37 1.82 9.70
C GLN A 355 9.04 2.11 9.00
N TRP A 356 8.72 3.39 8.81
CA TRP A 356 7.48 3.82 8.16
C TRP A 356 7.63 4.12 6.66
N ASN A 357 8.85 3.95 6.12
CA ASN A 357 9.09 4.07 4.69
C ASN A 357 8.33 2.97 3.94
N SER A 358 7.37 3.35 3.11
CA SER A 358 6.66 2.40 2.26
C SER A 358 7.52 1.97 1.06
N SER A 359 6.96 1.15 0.18
CA SER A 359 7.68 0.61 -0.98
C SER A 359 6.72 0.22 -2.10
N HIS A 360 7.26 -0.20 -3.23
CA HIS A 360 6.52 -0.99 -4.21
C HIS A 360 7.44 -2.06 -4.81
N LEU A 361 6.94 -3.28 -4.97
CA LEU A 361 7.64 -4.41 -5.58
C LEU A 361 6.88 -4.87 -6.83
N ARG A 362 7.61 -5.17 -7.88
CA ARG A 362 7.09 -5.78 -9.10
C ARG A 362 8.04 -6.84 -9.61
N TYR A 363 7.49 -7.95 -10.08
CA TYR A 363 8.18 -8.88 -10.96
C TYR A 363 7.82 -8.57 -12.41
N THR A 364 8.80 -8.30 -13.26
CA THR A 364 8.57 -7.95 -14.66
C THR A 364 8.62 -9.19 -15.57
N PRO A 365 7.95 -9.17 -16.74
CA PRO A 365 7.90 -10.33 -17.65
C PRO A 365 9.27 -10.81 -18.17
N ASP A 366 10.30 -9.97 -18.11
CA ASP A 366 11.70 -10.28 -18.41
C ASP A 366 12.40 -11.07 -17.28
N GLY A 367 11.69 -11.40 -16.21
CA GLY A 367 12.20 -12.17 -15.07
C GLY A 367 12.96 -11.35 -14.04
N VAL A 368 12.84 -10.02 -14.09
CA VAL A 368 13.57 -9.09 -13.19
C VAL A 368 12.67 -8.65 -12.04
N TRP A 369 13.22 -8.66 -10.82
CA TRP A 369 12.61 -7.99 -9.68
C TRP A 369 12.92 -6.50 -9.73
N ARG A 370 11.91 -5.66 -9.51
CA ARG A 370 12.05 -4.21 -9.40
C ARG A 370 11.43 -3.72 -8.10
N ALA A 371 12.23 -3.02 -7.30
CA ALA A 371 11.85 -2.47 -6.02
C ALA A 371 11.96 -0.94 -6.07
N TYR A 372 10.86 -0.26 -5.73
CA TYR A 372 10.79 1.17 -5.56
C TYR A 372 10.78 1.46 -4.06
N VAL A 373 11.86 2.04 -3.56
CA VAL A 373 12.17 2.10 -2.12
C VAL A 373 12.61 3.50 -1.72
N LEU A 374 12.60 3.75 -0.41
CA LEU A 374 12.98 5.04 0.16
C LEU A 374 14.25 4.90 0.99
N THR A 375 15.28 5.64 0.62
CA THR A 375 16.59 5.58 1.28
C THR A 375 16.95 6.91 1.93
N GLY A 376 17.85 6.87 2.90
CA GLY A 376 18.37 8.08 3.55
C GLY A 376 19.52 7.76 4.47
N GLU A 377 20.27 8.79 4.87
CA GLU A 377 21.47 8.63 5.70
C GLU A 377 21.18 8.66 7.20
N VAL A 378 20.05 9.25 7.61
CA VAL A 378 19.77 9.59 9.01
C VAL A 378 18.37 9.12 9.38
N TYR A 379 18.26 8.48 10.55
CA TYR A 379 16.97 8.18 11.17
C TYR A 379 16.33 9.48 11.65
N ILE A 380 15.14 9.78 11.14
CA ILE A 380 14.40 10.98 11.52
C ILE A 380 13.45 10.63 12.65
N ASP A 381 13.66 11.25 13.81
CA ASP A 381 12.75 11.14 14.94
C ASP A 381 12.10 12.49 15.21
N THR A 382 10.85 12.46 15.65
CA THR A 382 10.07 13.66 15.90
C THR A 382 9.39 13.59 17.25
N VAL A 383 8.99 14.76 17.78
CA VAL A 383 8.15 14.82 18.98
C VAL A 383 6.75 14.22 18.75
N TRP A 384 6.36 14.04 17.49
CA TRP A 384 5.04 13.55 17.06
C TRP A 384 4.91 12.02 17.03
N VAL A 385 6.02 11.29 17.17
CA VAL A 385 6.04 9.82 17.31
C VAL A 385 5.28 9.43 18.59
N GLU A 386 4.34 8.48 18.50
CA GLU A 386 3.37 8.20 19.57
C GLU A 386 4.01 7.67 20.87
N SER A 387 5.24 7.17 20.79
CA SER A 387 6.03 6.74 21.95
C SER A 387 6.51 7.88 22.85
N SER A 388 6.44 9.14 22.43
CA SER A 388 6.87 10.30 23.24
C SER A 388 6.09 10.45 24.55
N GLN A 389 5.00 9.69 24.74
CA GLN A 389 4.19 9.69 25.96
C GLN A 389 4.39 8.47 26.88
N ILE A 390 5.27 7.51 26.55
CA ILE A 390 5.33 6.19 27.23
C ILE A 390 6.65 6.00 28.02
N SER A 391 6.98 6.96 28.88
CA SER A 391 7.99 6.88 29.94
C SER A 391 9.45 7.17 29.59
N ASP A 392 10.18 7.61 30.62
CA ASP A 392 11.61 7.90 30.67
C ASP A 392 12.52 6.67 30.39
N ARG A 393 11.95 5.50 30.09
CA ARG A 393 12.67 4.26 29.78
C ARG A 393 13.02 4.09 28.29
N PHE A 394 12.55 4.99 27.44
CA PHE A 394 12.98 5.06 26.05
C PHE A 394 14.30 5.83 25.93
N GLU A 395 15.42 5.11 25.92
CA GLU A 395 16.70 5.70 25.53
C GLU A 395 16.69 5.98 24.02
N ARG A 396 16.36 7.23 23.67
CA ARG A 396 16.52 7.80 22.33
C ARG A 396 17.91 8.43 22.22
N GLY A 397 18.68 8.07 21.20
CA GLY A 397 19.88 8.81 20.78
C GLY A 397 21.18 8.00 20.80
N SER A 398 21.54 7.48 19.62
CA SER A 398 22.91 7.12 19.22
C SER A 398 23.37 8.04 18.07
N GLU A 399 24.63 7.93 17.63
CA GLU A 399 25.16 8.64 16.46
C GLU A 399 24.29 8.36 15.21
N GLY A 400 23.92 9.39 14.44
CA GLY A 400 23.06 9.25 13.23
C GLY A 400 21.56 9.53 13.44
N TYR A 401 21.22 10.27 14.49
CA TYR A 401 19.86 10.56 14.92
C TYR A 401 19.55 12.07 14.79
N SER A 402 18.38 12.42 14.24
CA SER A 402 17.89 13.81 14.22
C SER A 402 16.59 13.97 15.00
N LYS A 403 16.57 14.88 16.00
CA LYS A 403 15.33 15.37 16.67
C LYS A 403 14.66 16.53 15.92
N THR A 404 15.10 16.86 14.72
CA THR A 404 14.72 18.11 14.04
C THR A 404 13.60 17.93 13.02
N GLY A 405 12.98 16.75 12.93
CA GLY A 405 11.90 16.52 11.98
C GLY A 405 10.60 17.18 12.42
N GLY A 406 9.82 17.66 11.46
CA GLY A 406 8.49 18.24 11.68
C GLY A 406 7.39 17.19 11.69
N TYR A 407 6.13 17.60 11.79
CA TYR A 407 4.98 16.69 11.73
C TYR A 407 4.99 15.78 10.50
N MET A 408 5.38 16.31 9.33
CA MET A 408 5.42 15.55 8.08
C MET A 408 6.46 14.42 8.10
N ASP A 409 7.49 14.54 8.94
CA ASP A 409 8.55 13.53 9.06
C ASP A 409 8.17 12.37 9.99
N LYS A 410 7.02 12.42 10.68
CA LYS A 410 6.58 11.39 11.66
C LYS A 410 6.58 9.97 11.06
N HIS A 411 6.20 9.82 9.79
CA HIS A 411 6.17 8.51 9.11
C HIS A 411 7.36 8.31 8.17
N GLY A 412 8.49 8.95 8.48
CA GLY A 412 9.72 8.84 7.69
C GLY A 412 9.57 9.42 6.30
N GLY A 413 10.65 9.29 5.55
CA GLY A 413 10.76 9.76 4.19
C GLY A 413 12.23 9.74 3.77
N GLY A 414 12.45 9.65 2.47
CA GLY A 414 13.79 9.49 1.91
C GLY A 414 13.87 9.96 0.48
N ARG A 415 14.98 9.61 -0.18
CA ARG A 415 15.07 9.64 -1.64
C ARG A 415 14.30 8.46 -2.21
N LEU A 416 13.67 8.65 -3.37
CA LEU A 416 12.98 7.57 -4.06
C LEU A 416 13.94 6.91 -5.04
N GLU A 417 14.17 5.61 -4.91
CA GLU A 417 15.10 4.87 -5.75
C GLU A 417 14.44 3.65 -6.38
N GLU A 418 14.87 3.31 -7.60
CA GLU A 418 14.59 2.03 -8.25
C GLU A 418 15.80 1.10 -8.07
N TRP A 419 15.55 -0.10 -7.58
CA TRP A 419 16.52 -1.18 -7.44
C TRP A 419 16.07 -2.39 -8.24
N THR A 420 17.01 -3.08 -8.86
CA THR A 420 16.72 -4.26 -9.71
C THR A 420 17.55 -5.47 -9.34
N SER A 421 16.96 -6.65 -9.51
CA SER A 421 17.64 -7.95 -9.41
C SER A 421 17.23 -8.87 -10.56
N GLY A 422 18.22 -9.29 -11.36
CA GLY A 422 18.04 -10.23 -12.47
C GLY A 422 18.44 -11.67 -12.15
N ASP A 423 18.85 -11.95 -10.91
CA ASP A 423 19.32 -13.25 -10.44
C ASP A 423 18.42 -13.85 -9.35
N ASN A 424 17.12 -13.61 -9.50
CA ASN A 424 16.06 -14.04 -8.59
C ASN A 424 16.26 -13.53 -7.15
N GLY A 425 16.55 -12.23 -6.98
CA GLY A 425 16.57 -11.57 -5.68
C GLY A 425 17.91 -11.65 -4.93
N LYS A 426 18.89 -12.42 -5.43
CA LYS A 426 20.16 -12.69 -4.73
C LYS A 426 21.07 -11.47 -4.68
N THR A 427 21.15 -10.72 -5.77
CA THR A 427 21.93 -9.47 -5.83
C THR A 427 21.07 -8.33 -6.36
N TRP A 428 21.28 -7.16 -5.76
CA TRP A 428 20.53 -5.95 -6.08
C TRP A 428 21.48 -4.83 -6.46
N SER A 429 21.06 -4.02 -7.42
CA SER A 429 21.76 -2.80 -7.82
C SER A 429 20.75 -1.66 -8.00
N MET A 430 21.15 -0.45 -7.60
CA MET A 430 20.36 0.75 -7.85
C MET A 430 20.36 1.02 -9.37
N ALA A 431 19.18 0.96 -9.97
CA ALA A 431 18.98 1.24 -11.39
C ALA A 431 18.79 2.73 -11.65
N ALA A 432 18.06 3.44 -10.78
CA ALA A 432 17.80 4.86 -10.93
C ALA A 432 17.53 5.56 -9.59
N ASP A 433 17.94 6.83 -9.52
CA ASP A 433 17.42 7.80 -8.54
C ASP A 433 16.19 8.49 -9.19
N LEU A 434 15.03 8.28 -8.59
CA LEU A 434 13.74 8.80 -9.06
C LEU A 434 13.29 10.03 -8.28
N THR A 435 14.13 10.54 -7.38
CA THR A 435 13.83 11.78 -6.67
C THR A 435 13.75 12.95 -7.67
N PRO A 436 12.74 13.82 -7.55
CA PRO A 436 12.70 15.10 -8.26
C PRO A 436 14.02 15.88 -8.16
N GLN A 437 14.61 16.21 -9.31
CA GLN A 437 15.91 16.87 -9.41
C GLN A 437 15.84 18.40 -9.58
N ASP A 438 14.63 18.97 -9.69
CA ASP A 438 14.47 20.43 -9.77
C ASP A 438 15.01 21.08 -8.48
N PRO A 439 15.81 22.17 -8.59
CA PRO A 439 16.29 22.91 -7.42
C PRO A 439 15.23 23.30 -6.40
N GLU A 440 13.97 23.50 -6.80
CA GLU A 440 12.87 23.80 -5.87
C GLU A 440 12.59 22.65 -4.87
N PHE A 441 12.94 21.42 -5.26
CA PHE A 441 12.77 20.22 -4.44
C PHE A 441 14.05 19.80 -3.70
N ALA A 442 15.09 20.63 -3.72
CA ALA A 442 16.32 20.34 -3.00
C ALA A 442 16.06 20.12 -1.50
N GLY A 443 16.51 18.98 -0.97
CA GLY A 443 16.34 18.62 0.44
C GLY A 443 14.96 18.07 0.80
N TRP A 444 14.05 17.89 -0.16
CA TRP A 444 12.76 17.26 0.08
C TRP A 444 12.92 15.77 0.47
N ARG A 445 11.87 15.23 1.05
CA ARG A 445 11.69 13.82 1.39
C ARG A 445 10.45 13.29 0.70
N TYR A 446 10.47 12.01 0.34
CA TYR A 446 9.41 11.36 -0.43
C TYR A 446 8.93 10.09 0.26
N ASN A 447 7.67 9.73 0.03
CA ASN A 447 7.11 8.49 0.56
C ASN A 447 5.94 7.94 -0.27
N ASN A 448 5.52 6.72 0.08
CA ASN A 448 4.42 5.97 -0.50
C ASN A 448 4.47 5.83 -2.03
N PRO A 449 5.57 5.30 -2.61
CA PRO A 449 5.56 4.93 -4.01
C PRO A 449 4.51 3.84 -4.26
N GLN A 450 3.69 4.02 -5.29
CA GLN A 450 2.66 3.06 -5.68
C GLN A 450 2.28 3.22 -7.15
N PRO A 451 1.89 2.14 -7.85
CA PRO A 451 1.57 2.20 -9.25
C PRO A 451 0.19 2.86 -9.47
N VAL A 452 -0.03 3.38 -10.67
CA VAL A 452 -1.40 3.51 -11.18
C VAL A 452 -1.94 2.11 -11.46
N THR A 453 -3.19 1.81 -11.14
CA THR A 453 -3.76 0.46 -11.31
C THR A 453 -4.92 0.42 -12.28
N LEU A 454 -5.03 -0.65 -13.07
CA LEU A 454 -6.24 -1.03 -13.79
C LEU A 454 -7.39 -1.37 -12.80
N PRO A 455 -8.65 -1.45 -13.24
CA PRO A 455 -9.78 -1.81 -12.38
C PRO A 455 -9.63 -3.17 -11.67
N ASN A 456 -8.89 -4.10 -12.27
CA ASN A 456 -8.54 -5.40 -11.68
C ASN A 456 -7.35 -5.36 -10.70
N GLY A 457 -6.84 -4.17 -10.38
CA GLY A 457 -5.73 -3.96 -9.45
C GLY A 457 -4.33 -4.23 -10.04
N GLN A 458 -4.23 -4.64 -11.31
CA GLN A 458 -2.92 -4.81 -11.96
C GLN A 458 -2.26 -3.45 -12.18
N PRO A 459 -0.94 -3.31 -11.96
CA PRO A 459 -0.24 -2.07 -12.20
C PRO A 459 -0.25 -1.74 -13.70
N VAL A 460 -0.53 -0.47 -14.01
CA VAL A 460 -0.27 0.10 -15.33
C VAL A 460 1.22 0.29 -15.46
N GLU A 461 1.78 -0.16 -16.58
CA GLU A 461 3.20 0.01 -16.84
C GLU A 461 3.55 1.50 -16.90
N ASP A 462 4.77 1.83 -16.48
CA ASP A 462 5.36 3.16 -16.67
C ASP A 462 4.67 4.32 -15.94
N LEU A 463 3.73 4.05 -15.03
CA LEU A 463 3.07 5.06 -14.20
C LEU A 463 3.25 4.78 -12.69
N LEU A 464 4.01 5.63 -12.01
CA LEU A 464 4.28 5.53 -10.57
C LEU A 464 3.90 6.83 -9.85
N MET A 465 3.11 6.74 -8.79
CA MET A 465 2.72 7.86 -7.95
C MET A 465 3.47 7.85 -6.62
N PHE A 466 3.77 9.03 -6.10
CA PHE A 466 4.34 9.24 -4.76
C PHE A 466 4.06 10.68 -4.31
N TYR A 467 4.42 11.02 -3.08
CA TYR A 467 4.37 12.40 -2.60
C TYR A 467 5.65 12.78 -1.87
N GLY A 468 5.91 14.09 -1.74
CA GLY A 468 7.05 14.60 -1.00
C GLY A 468 6.81 15.94 -0.32
N TRP A 469 7.71 16.32 0.58
CA TRP A 469 7.65 17.56 1.37
C TRP A 469 9.05 18.07 1.73
N PRO A 470 9.23 19.36 2.08
CA PRO A 470 10.48 19.89 2.63
C PRO A 470 10.83 19.26 3.99
N LEU A 471 12.09 18.90 4.23
CA LEU A 471 12.52 18.36 5.53
C LEU A 471 12.23 19.34 6.68
N GLY A 472 11.75 18.83 7.82
CA GLY A 472 11.44 19.64 9.01
C GLY A 472 10.10 20.37 8.92
N GLU A 473 9.33 20.12 7.85
CA GLU A 473 8.05 20.80 7.63
C GLU A 473 7.01 20.38 8.66
N GLU A 474 6.37 21.38 9.27
CA GLU A 474 5.23 21.18 10.14
C GLU A 474 3.93 21.27 9.34
N SER A 475 3.79 22.17 8.37
CA SER A 475 2.49 22.48 7.76
C SER A 475 2.20 21.67 6.49
N PRO A 476 0.96 21.66 5.97
CA PRO A 476 0.63 21.00 4.70
C PRO A 476 1.27 21.70 3.51
N ARG A 477 2.52 21.38 3.23
CA ARG A 477 3.29 21.84 2.06
C ARG A 477 3.76 20.69 1.18
N ALA A 478 3.18 19.50 1.38
CA ALA A 478 3.50 18.36 0.54
C ALA A 478 2.94 18.54 -0.88
N LYS A 479 3.61 17.92 -1.84
CA LYS A 479 3.17 17.78 -3.23
C LYS A 479 3.08 16.32 -3.63
N ALA A 480 2.12 15.98 -4.49
CA ALA A 480 2.03 14.66 -5.09
C ALA A 480 2.51 14.67 -6.54
N PHE A 481 3.15 13.58 -6.93
CA PHE A 481 3.87 13.44 -8.18
C PHE A 481 3.50 12.14 -8.88
N LEU A 482 3.43 12.20 -10.22
CA LEU A 482 3.30 11.07 -11.13
C LEU A 482 4.58 11.01 -11.97
N LEU A 483 5.25 9.86 -11.98
CA LEU A 483 6.27 9.51 -12.98
C LEU A 483 5.60 8.86 -14.18
N HIS A 484 5.99 9.27 -15.37
CA HIS A 484 5.68 8.59 -16.62
C HIS A 484 7.00 8.21 -17.32
N ALA A 485 7.31 6.93 -17.47
CA ALA A 485 8.51 6.49 -18.19
C ALA A 485 8.50 6.95 -19.67
N LYS A 486 9.68 7.17 -20.26
CA LYS A 486 9.86 7.73 -21.60
C LYS A 486 9.98 6.72 -22.71
#